data_AF-A0A940CCI0-F1
#
_entry.id   AF-A0A940CCI0-F1
#
_cell.length_a   1.000
_cell.length_b   1.000
_cell.length_c   1.000
_cell.angle_alpha   90.00
_cell.angle_beta   90.00
_cell.angle_gamma   90.00
#
_symmetry.space_group_name_H-M   'P 1'
#
loop_
_entity.id
_entity.type
_entity.pdbx_description
1 polymer ?
#
loop_
_entity_poly.entity_id
_entity_poly.type
_entity_poly.pdbx_seq_one_letter_code
_entity_poly.pdbx_strand_id
1 'polypeptide(L)' 'MAKLKAGDTAFIVESNRFIREVEIKSCAGGMYLIKFKDSGGGIKVKEHRLYATKEDAEKSISKNKTFRK' A
#
# COMPACT_ATOMS: atom_id res chain seq x y z
N MET A 1 5.89 8.39 -12.40
CA MET A 1 5.57 7.46 -11.29
C MET A 1 4.55 6.49 -11.82
N ALA A 2 4.87 5.19 -11.84
CA ALA A 2 3.98 4.17 -12.40
C ALA A 2 2.68 4.15 -11.59
N LYS A 3 1.58 4.58 -12.20
CA LYS A 3 0.24 4.48 -11.60
C LYS A 3 -0.10 3.01 -11.52
N LEU A 4 -0.25 2.51 -10.31
CA LEU A 4 -0.72 1.15 -10.07
C LEU A 4 -2.12 1.00 -10.68
N LYS A 5 -2.36 -0.06 -11.45
CA LYS A 5 -3.64 -0.30 -12.12
C LYS A 5 -4.46 -1.35 -11.41
N ALA A 6 -5.75 -1.41 -11.74
CA ALA A 6 -6.58 -2.55 -11.38
C ALA A 6 -5.99 -3.84 -11.97
N GLY A 7 -5.78 -4.84 -11.14
CA GLY A 7 -5.10 -6.11 -11.45
C GLY A 7 -3.65 -6.16 -11.01
N ASP A 8 -3.02 -5.04 -10.68
CA ASP A 8 -1.63 -5.03 -10.21
C ASP A 8 -1.51 -5.47 -8.75
N THR A 9 -0.33 -5.99 -8.44
CA THR A 9 0.08 -6.28 -7.06
C THR A 9 0.77 -5.05 -6.48
N ALA A 10 0.41 -4.71 -5.25
CA ALA A 10 0.96 -3.60 -4.50
C ALA A 10 1.27 -4.06 -3.07
N PHE A 11 2.03 -3.23 -2.37
CA PHE A 11 2.36 -3.43 -0.97
C PHE A 11 1.77 -2.32 -0.13
N ILE A 12 1.17 -2.68 0.99
CA ILE A 12 0.68 -1.73 1.98
C ILE A 12 1.44 -1.89 3.29
N VAL A 13 1.71 -0.76 3.94
CA VAL A 13 2.27 -0.73 5.29
C VAL A 13 1.12 -0.63 6.30
N GLU A 14 0.90 -1.70 7.05
CA GLU A 14 -0.02 -1.74 8.19
C GLU A 14 0.72 -1.35 9.47
N SER A 15 0.12 -0.42 10.22
CA SER A 15 0.63 0.05 11.53
C SER A 15 2.08 0.55 11.50
N ASN A 16 2.58 1.04 10.34
CA ASN A 16 3.97 1.45 10.15
C ASN A 16 5.00 0.38 10.55
N ARG A 17 4.63 -0.90 10.53
CA ARG A 17 5.50 -1.99 11.01
C ARG A 17 5.43 -3.23 10.14
N PHE A 18 4.28 -3.49 9.53
CA PHE A 18 4.05 -4.71 8.76
C PHE A 18 3.82 -4.35 7.31
N ILE A 19 4.54 -5.02 6.41
CA ILE A 19 4.32 -4.90 4.97
C ILE A 19 3.50 -6.09 4.54
N ARG A 20 2.32 -5.82 3.97
CA ARG A 20 1.44 -6.85 3.41
C ARG A 20 1.32 -6.67 1.90
N GLU A 21 1.34 -7.80 1.20
CA GLU A 21 1.04 -7.86 -0.23
C GLU A 21 -0.48 -7.81 -0.46
N VAL A 22 -0.90 -6.98 -1.39
CA VAL A 22 -2.30 -6.74 -1.73
C VAL A 22 -2.48 -6.63 -3.24
N GLU A 23 -3.67 -6.98 -3.72
CA GLU A 23 -4.03 -6.83 -5.13
C GLU A 23 -4.97 -5.64 -5.30
N ILE A 24 -4.70 -4.77 -6.27
CA ILE A 24 -5.58 -3.65 -6.58
C ILE A 24 -6.73 -4.16 -7.42
N LYS A 25 -7.96 -3.99 -6.94
CA LYS A 25 -9.16 -4.31 -7.73
C LYS A 25 -9.65 -3.13 -8.55
N SER A 26 -9.48 -1.90 -8.06
CA SER A 26 -9.93 -0.70 -8.77
C SER A 26 -9.26 0.56 -8.21
N CYS A 27 -9.11 1.57 -9.05
CA CYS A 27 -8.67 2.91 -8.66
C CYS A 27 -9.70 3.93 -9.17
N ALA A 28 -10.37 4.62 -8.26
CA ALA A 28 -11.39 5.62 -8.60
C ALA A 28 -11.37 6.79 -7.61
N GLY A 29 -11.43 8.02 -8.13
CA GLY A 29 -11.54 9.23 -7.29
C GLY A 29 -10.39 9.45 -6.31
N GLY A 30 -9.17 9.01 -6.63
CA GLY A 30 -8.01 9.10 -5.73
C GLY A 30 -7.98 8.07 -4.60
N MET A 31 -8.90 7.09 -4.63
CA MET A 31 -8.92 5.94 -3.74
C MET A 31 -8.65 4.66 -4.53
N TYR A 32 -7.90 3.76 -3.90
CA TYR A 32 -7.55 2.46 -4.43
C TYR A 32 -8.23 1.39 -3.59
N LEU A 33 -9.05 0.57 -4.22
CA LEU A 33 -9.64 -0.61 -3.61
C LEU A 33 -8.64 -1.75 -3.73
N ILE A 34 -8.11 -2.16 -2.59
CA ILE A 34 -7.16 -3.27 -2.49
C ILE A 34 -7.81 -4.47 -1.81
N LYS A 35 -7.35 -5.66 -2.16
CA LYS A 35 -7.75 -6.92 -1.56
C LYS A 35 -6.53 -7.61 -0.97
N PHE A 36 -6.61 -7.98 0.30
CA PHE A 36 -5.58 -8.78 0.95
C PHE A 36 -5.65 -10.21 0.42
N LYS A 37 -4.52 -10.75 -0.04
CA LYS A 37 -4.43 -12.17 -0.41
C LYS A 37 -4.61 -13.10 0.79
N ASP A 38 -4.24 -12.64 1.98
CA ASP A 38 -4.16 -13.43 3.20
C ASP A 38 -5.54 -13.74 3.83
N SER A 39 -6.41 -12.74 4.00
CA SER A 39 -7.75 -12.93 4.60
C SER A 39 -8.91 -12.74 3.63
N GLY A 40 -8.65 -12.38 2.37
CA GLY A 40 -9.70 -12.06 1.39
C GLY A 40 -10.48 -10.77 1.67
N GLY A 41 -10.19 -10.07 2.77
CA GLY A 41 -10.73 -8.76 3.09
C GLY A 41 -10.25 -7.69 2.10
N GLY A 42 -11.10 -6.71 1.81
CA GLY A 42 -10.77 -5.59 0.93
C GLY A 42 -10.97 -4.26 1.62
N ILE A 43 -10.04 -3.33 1.43
CA ILE A 43 -10.10 -1.97 2.00
C ILE A 43 -9.85 -0.93 0.92
N LYS A 44 -10.38 0.28 1.15
CA LYS A 44 -10.07 1.44 0.31
C LYS A 44 -9.00 2.28 0.98
N VAL A 45 -7.91 2.55 0.27
CA VAL A 45 -6.80 3.37 0.76
C VAL A 45 -6.40 4.44 -0.25
N LYS A 46 -5.69 5.47 0.22
CA LYS A 46 -5.12 6.51 -0.65
C LYS A 46 -3.83 6.02 -1.29
N GLU A 47 -3.48 6.64 -2.41
CA GLU A 47 -2.27 6.32 -3.20
C GLU A 47 -0.99 6.33 -2.35
N HIS A 48 -0.82 7.31 -1.46
CA HIS A 48 0.40 7.44 -0.64
C HIS A 48 0.62 6.30 0.37
N ARG A 49 -0.37 5.43 0.59
CA ARG A 49 -0.21 4.23 1.44
C ARG A 49 0.12 2.98 0.65
N LEU A 50 0.05 3.05 -0.68
CA LEU A 50 0.36 1.94 -1.57
C LEU A 50 1.74 2.13 -2.19
N TYR A 51 2.50 1.06 -2.14
CA TYR A 51 3.85 1.01 -2.66
C TYR A 51 3.92 -0.05 -3.75
N ALA A 52 4.59 0.28 -4.86
CA ALA A 52 4.79 -0.67 -5.95
C ALA A 52 5.75 -1.80 -5.56
N THR A 53 6.68 -1.52 -4.64
CA THR A 53 7.69 -2.48 -4.19
C THR A 53 7.77 -2.51 -2.67
N LYS A 54 8.20 -3.66 -2.14
CA LYS A 54 8.46 -3.84 -0.71
C LYS A 54 9.53 -2.88 -0.19
N GLU A 55 10.59 -2.63 -0.96
CA GLU A 55 11.65 -1.70 -0.57
C GLU A 55 11.14 -0.27 -0.35
N ASP A 56 10.21 0.21 -1.19
CA ASP A 56 9.65 1.56 -1.04
C ASP A 56 8.77 1.64 0.22
N ALA A 57 8.02 0.58 0.50
CA ALA A 57 7.28 0.43 1.74
C ALA A 57 8.20 0.43 2.98
N GLU A 58 9.33 -0.29 2.94
CA GLU A 58 10.33 -0.29 4.02
C GLU A 58 10.94 1.09 4.24
N LYS A 59 11.26 1.82 3.16
CA LYS A 59 11.75 3.20 3.23
C LYS A 59 10.72 4.15 3.84
N SER A 60 9.42 3.93 3.62
CA SER A 60 8.41 4.73 4.30
C SER A 60 8.32 4.44 5.79
N ILE A 61 8.49 3.19 6.21
CA ILE A 61 8.52 2.81 7.63
C ILE A 61 9.71 3.47 8.34
N SER A 62 10.89 3.41 7.72
CA SER A 62 12.12 3.98 8.29
C SER A 62 12.03 5.51 8.44
N LYS A 63 11.49 6.22 7.44
CA LYS A 63 11.25 7.67 7.51
C LYS A 63 10.35 8.09 8.67
N ASN A 64 9.28 7.34 8.95
CA ASN A 64 8.37 7.65 10.06
C ASN A 64 9.00 7.43 11.44
N LYS A 65 10.02 6.56 11.55
CA LYS A 65 10.73 6.35 12.82
C LYS A 65 11.63 7.54 13.17
N THR A 66 12.04 8.32 12.18
CA THR A 66 12.97 9.45 12.33
C THR A 66 12.25 10.79 12.53
N PHE A 67 10.94 10.88 12.29
CA PHE A 67 10.17 12.11 12.53
C PHE A 67 9.61 12.16 13.96
N ARG A 68 10.51 12.18 14.94
CA ARG A 68 10.25 12.75 16.27
C ARG A 68 11.04 14.05 16.32
N LYS A 69 10.38 15.18 16.04
CA LYS A 69 10.94 16.52 16.24
C LYS A 69 10.13 17.21 17.32
#